data_AF-A0A6M0FWZ3-F1
#
_entry.id   AF-A0A6M0FWZ3-F1
#
_cell.length_a   1.000
_cell.length_b   1.000
_cell.length_c   1.000
_cell.angle_alpha   90.00
_cell.angle_beta   90.00
_cell.angle_gamma   90.00
#
_symmetry.space_group_name_H-M   'P 1'
#
loop_
_entity.id
_entity.type
_entity.pdbx_description
1 polymer ?
#
loop_
_entity_poly.entity_id
_entity_poly.type
_entity_poly.pdbx_seq_one_letter_code
_entity_poly.pdbx_strand_id
1 'polypeptide(L)'
;MATTSSVDAVLAINAPSVTLDDYATQALEAVESYYETTFYTDTFSDDATAADSVDDAKQVIISESLTGIVSQVTDSLNDASLDNVVQLLLSSTTIYAGMIYLAYQEGSIDESSMYNAVLRYVQEDPQTRFYGQMFGLVCLDKHISSIDETANKWQILDDLIEEGGLPITSGEVEPAVEEILDTINERGLLSYYLDEFIGRQTDIDSSKFTDSIKDKMLDRLVELDVIIDEDNYTEGDYDKYFVLAYNYAQTGASDSEDPIDLIYSSKDFENTWDFSVDRFESIETQGITKNNILAAGALDYIYCVGEVMRVFDVANALVLRWASGLLDIPDGDTASALYRFHKRRSERSTPEERAMLYKRVLNKGNGQVLSRMAVNHDFTTLWEQLVSEVMKYIYKTERKAYWSTWQNSGVSNSRIYQVTEDLQYNLSDYMTGMAHLQVTEDYNHLQEAIEIINSEDVRSYYGGSRQSLWNTIERIAKEEFGQAPNTETIKTLAVDGNKIFEWIANFNANSVKSSQFEQLLTSVEAWVLARETFNGKPYKQSPRSLPSKPPTNGPRMGNGGANFIAYDIKEGDVDDDDFEFHNLASSGVGSNDDFDRW
;
A
#
# COMPACT_ATOMS: atom_id res chain seq x y z
N MET A 1 -42.89 -18.35 36.19
CA MET A 1 -42.99 -16.90 36.34
C MET A 1 -41.60 -16.35 36.07
N ALA A 2 -41.37 -15.80 34.89
CA ALA A 2 -40.18 -14.99 34.65
C ALA A 2 -40.30 -13.72 35.52
N THR A 3 -39.25 -13.39 36.25
CA THR A 3 -39.15 -12.11 36.98
C THR A 3 -38.62 -11.04 36.05
N THR A 4 -38.82 -9.74 36.35
CA THR A 4 -38.24 -8.62 35.57
C THR A 4 -36.73 -8.76 35.38
N SER A 5 -36.01 -9.23 36.41
CA SER A 5 -34.58 -9.55 36.33
C SER A 5 -34.22 -10.65 35.31
N SER A 6 -35.17 -11.52 34.93
CA SER A 6 -34.98 -12.51 33.87
C SER A 6 -35.14 -11.91 32.47
N VAL A 7 -35.84 -10.78 32.32
CA VAL A 7 -36.04 -10.12 31.03
C VAL A 7 -34.86 -9.21 30.71
N ASP A 8 -34.31 -8.51 31.70
CA ASP A 8 -33.10 -7.70 31.51
C ASP A 8 -31.93 -8.56 31.01
N ALA A 9 -31.82 -9.81 31.46
CA ALA A 9 -30.81 -10.75 30.99
C ALA A 9 -31.00 -11.17 29.52
N VAL A 10 -32.23 -11.18 29.03
CA VAL A 10 -32.58 -11.54 27.66
C VAL A 10 -32.44 -10.35 26.71
N LEU A 11 -32.53 -9.13 27.24
CA LEU A 11 -32.37 -7.87 26.49
C LEU A 11 -30.91 -7.36 26.49
N ALA A 12 -29.94 -8.20 26.84
CA ALA A 12 -28.53 -7.81 26.90
C ALA A 12 -27.81 -8.13 25.58
N ILE A 13 -27.59 -7.11 24.76
CA ILE A 13 -26.75 -7.18 23.56
C ILE A 13 -25.33 -6.69 23.89
N ASN A 14 -24.34 -7.34 23.30
CA ASN A 14 -22.93 -6.97 23.49
C ASN A 14 -22.67 -5.60 22.86
N ALA A 15 -22.16 -4.66 23.66
CA ALA A 15 -21.67 -3.39 23.15
C ALA A 15 -20.48 -3.60 22.18
N PRO A 16 -20.27 -2.68 21.22
CA PRO A 16 -19.16 -2.79 20.27
C PRO A 16 -17.81 -2.72 21.00
N SER A 17 -16.80 -3.42 20.48
CA SER A 17 -15.46 -3.50 21.10
C SER A 17 -14.57 -2.28 20.82
N VAL A 18 -15.16 -1.09 20.70
CA VAL A 18 -14.48 0.17 20.36
C VAL A 18 -14.50 1.12 21.54
N THR A 19 -13.49 1.98 21.65
CA THR A 19 -13.49 3.08 22.62
C THR A 19 -14.38 4.18 22.06
N LEU A 20 -15.52 4.43 22.72
CA LEU A 20 -16.48 5.43 22.30
C LEU A 20 -15.93 6.84 22.44
N ASP A 21 -16.33 7.69 21.51
CA ASP A 21 -16.13 9.13 21.59
C ASP A 21 -17.05 9.77 22.64
N ASP A 22 -16.63 10.93 23.18
CA ASP A 22 -17.41 11.70 24.16
C ASP A 22 -18.72 12.21 23.53
N TYR A 23 -18.72 12.54 22.24
CA TYR A 23 -19.93 12.95 21.51
C TYR A 23 -20.89 11.78 21.29
N ALA A 24 -20.35 10.60 20.93
CA ALA A 24 -21.14 9.38 20.77
C ALA A 24 -21.78 8.95 22.09
N THR A 25 -21.05 9.08 23.21
CA THR A 25 -21.57 8.77 24.55
C THR A 25 -22.71 9.71 24.93
N GLN A 26 -22.53 11.02 24.76
CA GLN A 26 -23.58 12.01 25.07
C GLN A 26 -24.81 11.87 24.16
N ALA A 27 -24.61 11.56 22.88
CA ALA A 27 -25.70 11.30 21.95
C ALA A 27 -26.49 10.05 22.34
N LEU A 28 -25.82 8.99 22.78
CA LEU A 28 -26.50 7.78 23.27
C LEU A 28 -27.36 8.10 24.49
N GLU A 29 -26.83 8.82 25.48
CA GLU A 29 -27.58 9.24 26.67
C GLU A 29 -28.82 10.08 26.31
N ALA A 30 -28.69 10.97 25.31
CA ALA A 30 -29.81 11.79 24.84
C ALA A 30 -30.92 10.95 24.17
N VAL A 31 -30.53 9.97 23.33
CA VAL A 31 -31.49 9.06 22.68
C VAL A 31 -32.14 8.15 23.72
N GLU A 32 -31.38 7.61 24.67
CA GLU A 32 -31.92 6.82 25.79
C GLU A 32 -32.96 7.62 26.57
N SER A 33 -32.65 8.86 26.93
CA SER A 33 -33.58 9.74 27.65
C SER A 33 -34.88 10.00 26.86
N TYR A 34 -34.79 10.15 25.54
CA TYR A 34 -35.97 10.28 24.67
C TYR A 34 -36.83 9.01 24.72
N TYR A 35 -36.20 7.84 24.64
CA TYR A 35 -36.90 6.56 24.70
C TYR A 35 -37.49 6.25 26.08
N GLU A 36 -36.91 6.77 27.16
CA GLU A 36 -37.49 6.65 28.51
C GLU A 36 -38.72 7.53 28.74
N THR A 37 -38.76 8.72 28.13
CA THR A 37 -39.69 9.78 28.53
C THR A 37 -40.75 10.14 27.49
N THR A 38 -40.41 10.04 26.20
CA THR A 38 -41.18 10.68 25.13
C THR A 38 -41.61 9.69 24.05
N PHE A 39 -40.76 8.71 23.71
CA PHE A 39 -41.06 7.75 22.65
C PHE A 39 -42.39 7.00 22.86
N TYR A 40 -42.59 6.44 24.06
CA TYR A 40 -43.80 5.67 24.39
C TYR A 40 -45.06 6.52 24.40
N THR A 41 -44.94 7.79 24.79
CA THR A 41 -46.08 8.70 24.87
C THR A 41 -46.45 9.27 23.50
N ASP A 42 -45.48 9.67 22.67
CA ASP A 42 -45.75 10.26 21.35
C ASP A 42 -46.17 9.22 20.30
N THR A 43 -45.51 8.05 20.29
CA THR A 43 -45.73 7.02 19.25
C THR A 43 -47.09 6.32 19.40
N PHE A 44 -47.60 6.24 20.63
CA PHE A 44 -48.78 5.42 20.94
C PHE A 44 -49.91 6.16 21.68
N SER A 45 -49.90 7.50 21.70
CA SER A 45 -50.84 8.34 22.47
C SER A 45 -52.34 8.07 22.27
N ASP A 46 -52.74 7.39 21.20
CA ASP A 46 -54.15 7.11 20.87
C ASP A 46 -54.63 5.68 21.24
N ASP A 47 -53.76 4.78 21.72
CA ASP A 47 -54.11 3.40 22.07
C ASP A 47 -54.08 3.16 23.59
N ALA A 48 -55.25 2.91 24.19
CA ALA A 48 -55.39 2.64 25.62
C ALA A 48 -54.72 1.34 26.10
N THR A 49 -54.13 0.55 25.20
CA THR A 49 -53.39 -0.69 25.48
C THR A 49 -51.89 -0.60 25.20
N ALA A 50 -51.39 0.58 24.84
CA ALA A 50 -49.99 0.80 24.57
C ALA A 50 -49.12 0.86 25.83
N ALA A 51 -47.83 0.54 25.68
CA ALA A 51 -46.83 0.74 26.71
C ALA A 51 -46.57 2.23 26.89
N ASP A 52 -46.69 2.75 28.12
CA ASP A 52 -46.40 4.14 28.46
C ASP A 52 -44.95 4.34 28.94
N SER A 53 -44.21 3.23 29.12
CA SER A 53 -42.83 3.20 29.61
C SER A 53 -42.07 1.95 29.14
N VAL A 54 -40.74 1.99 29.29
CA VAL A 54 -39.86 0.83 29.07
C VAL A 54 -40.26 -0.37 29.95
N ASP A 55 -40.70 -0.10 31.18
CA ASP A 55 -41.15 -1.16 32.09
C ASP A 55 -42.42 -1.84 31.57
N ASP A 56 -43.31 -1.09 30.92
CA ASP A 56 -44.52 -1.66 30.29
C ASP A 56 -44.15 -2.52 29.09
N ALA A 57 -43.20 -2.09 28.25
CA ALA A 57 -42.66 -2.91 27.15
C ALA A 57 -42.07 -4.23 27.69
N LYS A 58 -41.30 -4.17 28.79
CA LYS A 58 -40.79 -5.37 29.47
C LYS A 58 -41.92 -6.24 30.01
N GLN A 59 -42.98 -5.67 30.58
CA GLN A 59 -44.13 -6.43 31.04
C GLN A 59 -44.87 -7.13 29.90
N VAL A 60 -44.98 -6.50 28.73
CA VAL A 60 -45.59 -7.10 27.53
C VAL A 60 -44.81 -8.35 27.11
N ILE A 61 -43.48 -8.27 27.04
CA ILE A 61 -42.59 -9.41 26.75
C ILE A 61 -42.82 -10.58 27.72
N ILE A 62 -43.03 -10.30 29.01
CA ILE A 62 -43.32 -11.32 30.04
C ILE A 62 -44.71 -11.91 29.85
N SER A 63 -45.72 -11.05 29.70
CA SER A 63 -47.12 -11.44 29.69
C SER A 63 -47.48 -12.28 28.46
N GLU A 64 -46.88 -11.95 27.32
CA GLU A 64 -47.07 -12.66 26.04
C GLU A 64 -46.13 -13.85 25.87
N SER A 65 -45.33 -14.19 26.89
CA SER A 65 -44.39 -15.31 26.89
C SER A 65 -43.34 -15.26 25.77
N LEU A 66 -42.94 -14.05 25.35
CA LEU A 66 -42.00 -13.82 24.26
C LEU A 66 -40.53 -14.02 24.66
N THR A 67 -40.24 -14.18 25.96
CA THR A 67 -38.86 -14.26 26.50
C THR A 67 -37.99 -15.30 25.81
N GLY A 68 -38.55 -16.44 25.38
CA GLY A 68 -37.80 -17.46 24.64
C GLY A 68 -37.41 -17.01 23.23
N ILE A 69 -38.31 -16.31 22.53
CA ILE A 69 -38.07 -15.81 21.18
C ILE A 69 -37.10 -14.62 21.23
N VAL A 70 -37.30 -13.69 22.17
CA VAL A 70 -36.38 -12.56 22.37
C VAL A 70 -34.97 -13.05 22.67
N SER A 71 -34.81 -14.13 23.45
CA SER A 71 -33.48 -14.73 23.68
C SER A 71 -32.83 -15.23 22.40
N GLN A 72 -33.58 -15.88 21.51
CA GLN A 72 -33.07 -16.35 20.24
C GLN A 72 -32.70 -15.19 19.32
N VAL A 73 -33.53 -14.14 19.28
CA VAL A 73 -33.24 -12.91 18.52
C VAL A 73 -31.99 -12.22 19.05
N THR A 74 -31.83 -12.11 20.37
CA THR A 74 -30.64 -11.55 21.02
C THR A 74 -29.37 -12.35 20.68
N ASP A 75 -29.43 -13.69 20.72
CA ASP A 75 -28.32 -14.55 20.33
C ASP A 75 -27.96 -14.33 18.84
N SER A 76 -28.97 -14.31 17.96
CA SER A 76 -28.81 -14.05 16.52
C SER A 76 -28.25 -12.65 16.22
N LEU A 77 -28.61 -11.62 17.00
CA LEU A 77 -28.06 -10.26 16.88
C LEU A 77 -26.60 -10.19 17.38
N ASN A 78 -26.27 -10.89 18.46
CA ASN A 78 -24.90 -10.95 18.99
C ASN A 78 -23.93 -11.71 18.06
N ASP A 79 -24.43 -12.72 17.35
CA ASP A 79 -23.64 -13.51 16.39
C ASP A 79 -23.55 -12.81 15.02
N ALA A 80 -24.40 -11.83 14.75
CA ALA A 80 -24.40 -11.07 13.49
C ALA A 80 -23.28 -10.02 13.45
N SER A 81 -22.70 -9.81 12.27
CA SER A 81 -21.75 -8.71 12.01
C SER A 81 -22.50 -7.40 11.80
N LEU A 82 -23.05 -6.83 12.87
CA LEU A 82 -23.78 -5.57 12.84
C LEU A 82 -22.84 -4.37 12.68
N ASP A 83 -23.38 -3.28 12.12
CA ASP A 83 -22.71 -1.98 12.17
C ASP A 83 -22.50 -1.54 13.63
N ASN A 84 -21.38 -0.89 13.91
CA ASN A 84 -21.00 -0.49 15.27
C ASN A 84 -22.03 0.44 15.92
N VAL A 85 -22.69 1.30 15.15
CA VAL A 85 -23.74 2.22 15.63
C VAL A 85 -25.00 1.45 15.99
N VAL A 86 -25.43 0.55 15.11
CA VAL A 86 -26.59 -0.33 15.36
C VAL A 86 -26.34 -1.20 16.59
N GLN A 87 -25.14 -1.78 16.71
CA GLN A 87 -24.74 -2.57 17.87
C GLN A 87 -24.72 -1.73 19.15
N LEU A 88 -24.22 -0.49 19.09
CA LEU A 88 -24.22 0.43 20.22
C LEU A 88 -25.64 0.76 20.69
N LEU A 89 -26.53 1.13 19.77
CA LEU A 89 -27.91 1.47 20.09
C LEU A 89 -28.67 0.28 20.67
N LEU A 90 -28.50 -0.90 20.10
CA LEU A 90 -29.13 -2.12 20.60
C LEU A 90 -28.54 -2.61 21.94
N SER A 91 -27.31 -2.21 22.28
CA SER A 91 -26.74 -2.51 23.61
C SER A 91 -27.47 -1.76 24.74
N SER A 92 -28.18 -0.68 24.42
CA SER A 92 -29.10 -0.02 25.35
C SER A 92 -30.36 -0.86 25.56
N THR A 93 -30.56 -1.35 26.78
CA THR A 93 -31.76 -2.11 27.16
C THR A 93 -33.04 -1.32 26.92
N THR A 94 -33.01 0.00 27.08
CA THR A 94 -34.15 0.89 26.88
C THR A 94 -34.59 0.92 25.42
N ILE A 95 -33.63 1.15 24.52
CA ILE A 95 -33.89 1.23 23.07
C ILE A 95 -34.29 -0.16 22.56
N TYR A 96 -33.56 -1.21 22.93
CA TYR A 96 -33.85 -2.56 22.46
C TYR A 96 -35.22 -3.07 22.93
N ALA A 97 -35.62 -2.79 24.17
CA ALA A 97 -36.97 -3.11 24.64
C ALA A 97 -38.07 -2.42 23.81
N GLY A 98 -37.84 -1.16 23.42
CA GLY A 98 -38.75 -0.41 22.55
C GLY A 98 -38.86 -1.00 21.15
N MET A 99 -37.73 -1.43 20.56
CA MET A 99 -37.71 -2.05 19.23
C MET A 99 -38.43 -3.41 19.22
N ILE A 100 -38.23 -4.23 20.26
CA ILE A 100 -38.95 -5.51 20.43
C ILE A 100 -40.45 -5.27 20.58
N TYR A 101 -40.84 -4.23 21.31
CA TYR A 101 -42.24 -3.86 21.48
C TYR A 101 -42.89 -3.43 20.16
N LEU A 102 -42.21 -2.60 19.35
CA LEU A 102 -42.66 -2.22 18.01
C LEU A 102 -42.81 -3.45 17.09
N ALA A 103 -41.81 -4.33 17.07
CA ALA A 103 -41.85 -5.56 16.29
C ALA A 103 -43.05 -6.44 16.66
N TYR A 104 -43.34 -6.56 17.96
CA TYR A 104 -44.50 -7.29 18.45
C TYR A 104 -45.83 -6.65 18.00
N GLN A 105 -45.94 -5.32 18.07
CA GLN A 105 -47.14 -4.58 17.64
C GLN A 105 -47.42 -4.74 16.13
N GLU A 106 -46.38 -4.86 15.31
CA GLU A 106 -46.53 -5.18 13.88
C GLU A 106 -46.97 -6.63 13.63
N GLY A 107 -47.02 -7.47 14.67
CA GLY A 107 -47.40 -8.88 14.60
C GLY A 107 -46.23 -9.83 14.36
N SER A 108 -44.98 -9.37 14.56
CA SER A 108 -43.81 -10.25 14.50
C SER A 108 -43.75 -11.12 15.74
N ILE A 109 -44.00 -12.42 15.56
CA ILE A 109 -44.14 -13.40 16.66
C ILE A 109 -43.16 -14.59 16.53
N ASP A 110 -42.32 -14.61 15.50
CA ASP A 110 -41.27 -15.61 15.31
C ASP A 110 -39.90 -14.94 15.27
N GLU A 111 -38.84 -15.74 15.46
CA GLU A 111 -37.46 -15.24 15.55
C GLU A 111 -37.06 -14.42 14.31
N SER A 112 -37.36 -14.91 13.11
CA SER A 112 -36.91 -14.27 11.86
C SER A 112 -37.69 -12.99 11.56
N SER A 113 -39.01 -12.96 11.78
CA SER A 113 -39.78 -11.72 11.60
C SER A 113 -39.35 -10.65 12.60
N MET A 114 -39.16 -11.02 13.87
CA MET A 114 -38.79 -10.10 14.93
C MET A 114 -37.36 -9.57 14.77
N TYR A 115 -36.41 -10.41 14.37
CA TYR A 115 -35.04 -10.00 14.04
C TYR A 115 -35.03 -8.90 12.95
N ASN A 116 -35.72 -9.12 11.84
CA ASN A 116 -35.77 -8.15 10.74
C ASN A 116 -36.49 -6.86 11.13
N ALA A 117 -37.58 -6.97 11.88
CA ALA A 117 -38.33 -5.81 12.36
C ALA A 117 -37.49 -4.94 13.30
N VAL A 118 -36.76 -5.56 14.25
CA VAL A 118 -35.85 -4.84 15.15
C VAL A 118 -34.77 -4.11 14.37
N LEU A 119 -34.12 -4.76 13.39
CA LEU A 119 -33.10 -4.11 12.57
C LEU A 119 -33.64 -2.96 11.74
N ARG A 120 -34.84 -3.10 11.17
CA ARG A 120 -35.48 -2.01 10.43
C ARG A 120 -35.80 -0.82 11.35
N TYR A 121 -36.43 -1.09 12.50
CA TYR A 121 -36.85 -0.02 13.40
C TYR A 121 -35.68 0.72 14.05
N VAL A 122 -34.58 0.03 14.37
CA VAL A 122 -33.40 0.70 14.94
C VAL A 122 -32.72 1.62 13.93
N GLN A 123 -32.79 1.29 12.64
CA GLN A 123 -32.24 2.11 11.55
C GLN A 123 -33.12 3.31 11.21
N GLU A 124 -34.45 3.20 11.32
CA GLU A 124 -35.38 4.28 10.96
C GLU A 124 -35.36 5.46 11.94
N ASP A 125 -35.56 5.24 13.25
CA ASP A 125 -35.75 6.32 14.23
C ASP A 125 -34.58 6.49 15.24
N PRO A 126 -34.14 5.45 15.98
CA PRO A 126 -33.01 5.58 16.92
C PRO A 126 -31.71 6.04 16.24
N GLN A 127 -31.35 5.43 15.12
CA GLN A 127 -30.10 5.75 14.42
C GLN A 127 -30.09 7.18 13.87
N THR A 128 -31.18 7.59 13.22
CA THR A 128 -31.34 8.96 12.70
C THR A 128 -31.25 10.00 13.82
N ARG A 129 -31.92 9.76 14.96
CA ARG A 129 -31.82 10.63 16.14
C ARG A 129 -30.42 10.65 16.72
N PHE A 130 -29.76 9.51 16.78
CA PHE A 130 -28.40 9.39 17.29
C PHE A 130 -27.41 10.21 16.46
N TYR A 131 -27.46 10.10 15.13
CA TYR A 131 -26.64 10.92 14.25
C TYR A 131 -26.96 12.41 14.38
N GLY A 132 -28.24 12.78 14.42
CA GLY A 132 -28.65 14.18 14.62
C GLY A 132 -28.15 14.77 15.94
N GLN A 133 -28.17 13.99 17.04
CA GLN A 133 -27.63 14.43 18.33
C GLN A 133 -26.11 14.59 18.30
N MET A 134 -25.37 13.61 17.74
CA MET A 134 -23.92 13.72 17.62
C MET A 134 -23.52 14.95 16.80
N PHE A 135 -24.15 15.13 15.63
CA PHE A 135 -23.88 16.25 14.75
C PHE A 135 -24.18 17.60 15.45
N GLY A 136 -25.32 17.67 16.15
CA GLY A 136 -25.73 18.86 16.90
C GLY A 136 -24.76 19.21 18.04
N LEU A 137 -24.25 18.21 18.76
CA LEU A 137 -23.27 18.40 19.83
C LEU A 137 -21.95 18.95 19.32
N VAL A 138 -21.43 18.42 18.20
CA VAL A 138 -20.20 18.93 17.58
C VAL A 138 -20.39 20.37 17.10
N CYS A 139 -21.50 20.67 16.42
CA CYS A 139 -21.80 22.03 15.97
C CYS A 139 -21.88 23.02 17.14
N LEU A 140 -22.47 22.60 18.27
CA LEU A 140 -22.59 23.41 19.47
C LEU A 140 -21.22 23.70 20.10
N ASP A 141 -20.38 22.68 20.26
CA ASP A 141 -19.04 22.79 20.83
C ASP A 141 -18.15 23.71 19.97
N LYS A 142 -18.22 23.54 18.65
CA LYS A 142 -17.46 24.34 17.68
C LYS A 142 -18.01 25.74 17.42
N HIS A 143 -19.13 26.09 18.06
CA HIS A 143 -19.83 27.36 17.86
C HIS A 143 -20.17 27.64 16.39
N ILE A 144 -20.45 26.57 15.62
CA ILE A 144 -20.88 26.67 14.24
C ILE A 144 -22.32 27.14 14.25
N SER A 145 -22.57 28.32 13.69
CA SER A 145 -23.93 28.86 13.57
C SER A 145 -24.72 27.92 12.66
N SER A 146 -25.87 27.43 13.15
CA SER A 146 -26.76 26.48 12.49
C SER A 146 -26.74 26.60 10.97
N ILE A 147 -26.61 25.48 10.28
CA ILE A 147 -26.84 25.37 8.83
C ILE A 147 -28.11 26.16 8.52
N ASP A 148 -27.99 27.15 7.63
CA ASP A 148 -29.10 28.04 7.23
C ASP A 148 -30.36 27.19 6.96
N GLU A 149 -31.46 27.50 7.64
CA GLU A 149 -32.71 26.70 7.71
C GLU A 149 -33.44 26.53 6.36
N THR A 150 -32.76 26.80 5.25
CA THR A 150 -33.21 26.42 3.91
C THR A 150 -33.33 24.90 3.83
N ALA A 151 -34.53 24.42 3.48
CA ALA A 151 -34.88 22.99 3.45
C ALA A 151 -33.88 22.10 2.67
N ASN A 152 -33.20 22.67 1.67
CA ASN A 152 -32.34 21.93 0.76
C ASN A 152 -30.98 21.53 1.38
N LYS A 153 -30.41 22.33 2.31
CA LYS A 153 -29.14 21.98 2.98
C LYS A 153 -29.33 20.86 4.01
N TRP A 154 -30.50 20.81 4.63
CA TRP A 154 -30.89 19.75 5.54
C TRP A 154 -31.07 18.42 4.83
N GLN A 155 -31.66 18.43 3.61
CA GLN A 155 -31.79 17.22 2.82
C GLN A 155 -30.42 16.66 2.39
N ILE A 156 -29.48 17.51 1.97
CA ILE A 156 -28.11 17.08 1.63
C ILE A 156 -27.38 16.53 2.86
N LEU A 157 -27.59 17.13 4.03
CA LEU A 157 -27.02 16.63 5.28
C LEU A 157 -27.55 15.23 5.62
N ASP A 158 -28.86 15.03 5.53
CA ASP A 158 -29.50 13.75 5.79
C ASP A 158 -28.98 12.67 4.82
N ASP A 159 -28.89 13.00 3.51
CA ASP A 159 -28.38 12.07 2.49
C ASP A 159 -26.91 11.68 2.75
N LEU A 160 -26.04 12.65 3.11
CA LEU A 160 -24.62 12.39 3.41
C LEU A 160 -24.44 11.55 4.67
N ILE A 161 -25.28 11.76 5.69
CA ILE A 161 -25.25 10.95 6.92
C ILE A 161 -25.81 9.55 6.66
N GLU A 162 -26.85 9.40 5.82
CA GLU A 162 -27.42 8.10 5.47
C GLU A 162 -26.46 7.26 4.63
N GLU A 163 -25.72 7.88 3.70
CA GLU A 163 -24.76 7.20 2.82
C GLU A 163 -23.42 6.90 3.52
N GLY A 164 -22.88 7.85 4.29
CA GLY A 164 -21.55 7.75 4.91
C GLY A 164 -21.54 7.26 6.36
N GLY A 165 -22.63 7.50 7.10
CA GLY A 165 -22.67 7.34 8.56
C GLY A 165 -21.74 8.31 9.30
N LEU A 166 -21.78 8.25 10.64
CA LEU A 166 -20.81 8.92 11.51
C LEU A 166 -20.02 7.88 12.31
N PRO A 167 -18.68 7.97 12.35
CA PRO A 167 -17.87 7.08 13.19
C PRO A 167 -18.16 7.34 14.67
N ILE A 168 -18.04 6.31 15.51
CA ILE A 168 -18.25 6.42 16.97
C ILE A 168 -16.96 6.25 17.78
N THR A 169 -15.83 6.02 17.11
CA THR A 169 -14.53 5.83 17.75
C THR A 169 -14.02 7.16 18.30
N SER A 170 -13.39 7.10 19.46
CA SER A 170 -12.75 8.25 20.10
C SER A 170 -11.80 9.00 19.16
N GLY A 171 -12.09 10.30 18.98
CA GLY A 171 -11.33 11.23 18.15
C GLY A 171 -11.74 11.28 16.68
N GLU A 172 -12.72 10.47 16.24
CA GLU A 172 -13.11 10.39 14.83
C GLU A 172 -14.44 11.11 14.51
N VAL A 173 -15.30 11.35 15.50
CA VAL A 173 -16.61 12.01 15.30
C VAL A 173 -16.45 13.44 14.77
N GLU A 174 -15.59 14.22 15.43
CA GLU A 174 -15.40 15.64 15.12
C GLU A 174 -14.84 15.86 13.70
N PRO A 175 -13.74 15.19 13.27
CA PRO A 175 -13.27 15.29 11.89
C PRO A 175 -14.31 14.89 10.83
N ALA A 176 -15.10 13.85 11.10
CA ALA A 176 -16.13 13.40 10.16
C ALA A 176 -17.25 14.43 10.00
N VAL A 177 -17.66 15.07 11.09
CA VAL A 177 -18.64 16.17 11.04
C VAL A 177 -18.07 17.39 10.32
N GLU A 178 -16.80 17.73 10.54
CA GLU A 178 -16.12 18.81 9.81
C GLU A 178 -16.06 18.53 8.30
N GLU A 179 -15.74 17.30 7.89
CA GLU A 179 -15.72 16.90 6.47
C GLU A 179 -17.10 17.00 5.80
N ILE A 180 -18.15 16.57 6.49
CA ILE A 180 -19.54 16.72 6.01
C ILE A 180 -19.90 18.21 5.88
N LEU A 181 -19.54 19.03 6.87
CA LEU A 181 -19.80 20.47 6.84
C LEU A 181 -19.02 21.17 5.72
N ASP A 182 -17.75 20.81 5.52
CA ASP A 182 -16.93 21.32 4.42
C ASP A 182 -17.55 20.93 3.08
N THR A 183 -18.00 19.68 2.92
CA THR A 183 -18.70 19.23 1.71
C THR A 183 -19.98 20.05 1.45
N ILE A 184 -20.78 20.29 2.48
CA ILE A 184 -22.01 21.11 2.39
C ILE A 184 -21.67 22.58 2.08
N ASN A 185 -20.59 23.11 2.63
CA ASN A 185 -20.16 24.50 2.43
C ASN A 185 -19.51 24.73 1.06
N GLU A 186 -18.71 23.78 0.58
CA GLU A 186 -17.99 23.85 -0.70
C GLU A 186 -18.90 23.55 -1.89
N ARG A 187 -19.72 22.48 -1.80
CA ARG A 187 -20.62 22.08 -2.90
C ARG A 187 -21.96 22.83 -2.87
N GLY A 188 -22.36 23.38 -1.72
CA GLY A 188 -23.55 24.22 -1.57
C GLY A 188 -24.82 23.60 -2.16
N LEU A 189 -25.58 24.39 -2.92
CA LEU A 189 -26.80 23.93 -3.62
C LEU A 189 -26.52 23.29 -5.00
N LEU A 190 -25.25 23.18 -5.42
CA LEU A 190 -24.90 22.73 -6.77
C LEU A 190 -25.33 21.28 -7.04
N SER A 191 -25.27 20.42 -6.01
CA SER A 191 -25.73 19.03 -6.10
C SER A 191 -27.21 18.94 -6.47
N TYR A 192 -28.04 19.71 -5.75
CA TYR A 192 -29.48 19.81 -6.00
C TYR A 192 -29.78 20.28 -7.44
N TYR A 193 -29.11 21.36 -7.88
CA TYR A 193 -29.33 21.90 -9.22
C TYR A 193 -28.77 21.00 -10.34
N LEU A 194 -27.76 20.18 -10.05
CA LEU A 194 -27.27 19.17 -10.98
C LEU A 194 -28.32 18.06 -11.20
N ASP A 195 -28.91 17.56 -10.11
CA ASP A 195 -29.95 16.53 -10.20
C ASP A 195 -31.22 17.06 -10.88
N GLU A 196 -31.61 18.30 -10.60
CA GLU A 196 -32.72 18.94 -11.29
C GLU A 196 -32.41 19.14 -12.79
N PHE A 197 -31.17 19.49 -13.14
CA PHE A 197 -30.72 19.61 -14.54
C PHE A 197 -30.78 18.25 -15.27
N ILE A 198 -30.38 17.16 -14.61
CA ILE A 198 -30.49 15.79 -15.15
C ILE A 198 -31.98 15.42 -15.35
N GLY A 199 -32.85 15.81 -14.42
CA GLY A 199 -34.29 15.54 -14.46
C GLY A 199 -35.05 16.32 -15.54
N ARG A 200 -34.59 17.51 -15.94
CA ARG A 200 -35.25 18.42 -16.90
C ARG A 200 -35.22 17.95 -18.38
N GLN A 201 -34.83 16.71 -18.66
CA GLN A 201 -34.70 16.12 -20.01
C GLN A 201 -33.82 16.97 -20.95
N THR A 202 -32.51 16.90 -20.72
CA THR A 202 -31.51 17.43 -21.64
C THR A 202 -31.25 16.44 -22.79
N ASP A 203 -30.58 16.88 -23.87
CA ASP A 203 -30.16 16.02 -25.00
C ASP A 203 -29.17 14.90 -24.60
N ILE A 204 -28.84 14.79 -23.31
CA ILE A 204 -27.91 13.82 -22.73
C ILE A 204 -28.71 12.75 -21.99
N ASP A 205 -28.49 11.50 -22.37
CA ASP A 205 -29.13 10.34 -21.74
C ASP A 205 -28.83 10.29 -20.24
N SER A 206 -29.88 10.30 -19.41
CA SER A 206 -29.79 10.31 -17.94
C SER A 206 -29.03 9.09 -17.41
N SER A 207 -29.03 7.96 -18.13
CA SER A 207 -28.28 6.77 -17.73
C SER A 207 -26.75 6.93 -17.82
N LYS A 208 -26.26 8.03 -18.41
CA LYS A 208 -24.82 8.32 -18.52
C LYS A 208 -24.28 9.15 -17.34
N PHE A 209 -25.13 9.59 -16.43
CA PHE A 209 -24.73 10.30 -15.21
C PHE A 209 -24.54 9.30 -14.07
N THR A 210 -23.45 8.53 -14.14
CA THR A 210 -23.01 7.71 -13.00
C THR A 210 -22.55 8.61 -11.86
N ASP A 211 -22.55 8.12 -10.62
CA ASP A 211 -22.17 8.91 -9.43
C ASP A 211 -20.77 9.53 -9.59
N SER A 212 -19.80 8.76 -10.10
CA SER A 212 -18.45 9.26 -10.42
C SER A 212 -18.41 10.41 -11.47
N ILE A 213 -19.38 10.45 -12.38
CA ILE A 213 -19.49 11.54 -13.36
C ILE A 213 -20.12 12.76 -12.68
N LYS A 214 -21.15 12.56 -11.85
CA LYS A 214 -21.78 13.64 -11.08
C LYS A 214 -20.77 14.31 -10.15
N ASP A 215 -19.94 13.54 -9.44
CA ASP A 215 -18.89 14.10 -8.58
C ASP A 215 -17.93 14.98 -9.36
N LYS A 216 -17.39 14.48 -10.48
CA LYS A 216 -16.48 15.27 -11.33
C LYS A 216 -17.14 16.50 -11.94
N MET A 217 -18.45 16.45 -12.18
CA MET A 217 -19.21 17.61 -12.62
C MET A 217 -19.33 18.64 -11.49
N LEU A 218 -19.63 18.21 -10.27
CA LEU A 218 -19.70 19.10 -9.11
C LEU A 218 -18.35 19.74 -8.83
N ASP A 219 -17.27 18.96 -8.83
CA ASP A 219 -15.91 19.48 -8.65
C ASP A 219 -15.59 20.56 -9.70
N ARG A 220 -16.00 20.34 -10.96
CA ARG A 220 -15.82 21.33 -12.03
C ARG A 220 -16.69 22.57 -11.86
N LEU A 221 -17.91 22.44 -11.36
CA LEU A 221 -18.79 23.59 -11.12
C LEU A 221 -18.29 24.45 -9.96
N VAL A 222 -17.71 23.82 -8.94
CA VAL A 222 -17.02 24.50 -7.83
C VAL A 222 -15.76 25.20 -8.35
N GLU A 223 -14.95 24.54 -9.19
CA GLU A 223 -13.75 25.14 -9.80
C GLU A 223 -14.09 26.37 -10.66
N LEU A 224 -15.23 26.35 -11.33
CA LEU A 224 -15.74 27.47 -12.13
C LEU A 224 -16.38 28.58 -11.27
N ASP A 225 -16.40 28.44 -9.94
CA ASP A 225 -16.99 29.37 -8.98
C ASP A 225 -18.45 29.72 -9.35
N VAL A 226 -19.22 28.71 -9.77
CA VAL A 226 -20.59 28.91 -10.25
C VAL A 226 -21.51 29.13 -9.05
N ILE A 227 -21.94 30.37 -8.85
CA ILE A 227 -22.99 30.70 -7.89
C ILE A 227 -24.33 30.74 -8.63
N ILE A 228 -25.23 29.81 -8.28
CA ILE A 228 -26.53 29.67 -8.93
C ILE A 228 -27.55 30.59 -8.25
N ASP A 229 -28.13 31.49 -9.04
CA ASP A 229 -29.30 32.28 -8.69
C ASP A 229 -30.57 31.55 -9.18
N GLU A 230 -31.54 31.34 -8.29
CA GLU A 230 -32.73 30.51 -8.55
C GLU A 230 -33.57 31.05 -9.71
N ASP A 231 -33.74 32.37 -9.79
CA ASP A 231 -34.49 33.03 -10.86
C ASP A 231 -33.84 32.74 -12.23
N ASN A 232 -32.52 32.91 -12.35
CA ASN A 232 -31.77 32.69 -13.60
C ASN A 232 -31.59 31.19 -13.93
N TYR A 233 -31.63 30.30 -12.93
CA TYR A 233 -31.59 28.86 -13.13
C TYR A 233 -32.85 28.32 -13.80
N THR A 234 -34.02 28.88 -13.52
CA THR A 234 -35.26 28.50 -14.21
C THR A 234 -35.32 28.97 -15.67
N GLU A 235 -34.55 30.00 -16.02
CA GLU A 235 -34.44 30.51 -17.40
C GLU A 235 -33.45 29.72 -18.27
N GLY A 236 -32.71 28.76 -17.68
CA GLY A 236 -31.76 27.88 -18.38
C GLY A 236 -30.38 28.50 -18.63
N ASP A 237 -30.08 29.65 -18.02
CA ASP A 237 -28.82 30.37 -18.24
C ASP A 237 -27.59 29.57 -17.75
N TYR A 238 -27.80 28.67 -16.80
CA TYR A 238 -26.75 27.83 -16.24
C TYR A 238 -26.54 26.48 -16.95
N ASP A 239 -27.44 26.09 -17.87
CA ASP A 239 -27.37 24.80 -18.57
C ASP A 239 -26.02 24.61 -19.29
N LYS A 240 -25.44 25.70 -19.78
CA LYS A 240 -24.12 25.68 -20.44
C LYS A 240 -23.00 25.26 -19.50
N TYR A 241 -23.06 25.66 -18.23
CA TYR A 241 -22.06 25.29 -17.23
C TYR A 241 -22.19 23.82 -16.85
N PHE A 242 -23.42 23.30 -16.73
CA PHE A 242 -23.66 21.88 -16.49
C PHE A 242 -23.23 21.01 -17.68
N VAL A 243 -23.53 21.40 -18.92
CA VAL A 243 -23.05 20.68 -20.12
C VAL A 243 -21.53 20.73 -20.23
N LEU A 244 -20.90 21.86 -19.89
CA LEU A 244 -19.45 21.99 -19.86
C LEU A 244 -18.82 21.06 -18.81
N ALA A 245 -19.38 21.04 -17.61
CA ALA A 245 -18.96 20.15 -16.54
C ALA A 245 -19.12 18.67 -16.93
N TYR A 246 -20.19 18.31 -17.62
CA TYR A 246 -20.41 16.94 -18.12
C TYR A 246 -19.33 16.50 -19.12
N ASN A 247 -19.02 17.38 -20.08
CA ASN A 247 -17.97 17.08 -21.07
C ASN A 247 -16.61 16.93 -20.40
N TYR A 248 -16.28 17.79 -19.43
CA TYR A 248 -15.07 17.69 -18.62
C TYR A 248 -15.00 16.35 -17.86
N ALA A 249 -16.11 15.96 -17.22
CA ALA A 249 -16.23 14.71 -16.49
C ALA A 249 -16.05 13.48 -17.40
N GLN A 250 -16.52 13.54 -18.66
CA GLN A 250 -16.35 12.47 -19.65
C GLN A 250 -14.92 12.36 -20.21
N THR A 251 -14.26 13.48 -20.49
CA THR A 251 -12.92 13.48 -21.10
C THR A 251 -11.83 13.16 -20.08
N GLY A 252 -12.13 13.21 -18.79
CA GLY A 252 -11.23 12.84 -17.70
C GLY A 252 -9.96 13.68 -17.71
N ALA A 253 -10.03 14.91 -17.21
CA ALA A 253 -8.89 15.80 -16.92
C ALA A 253 -7.70 15.64 -17.90
N SER A 254 -7.98 15.66 -19.21
CA SER A 254 -6.95 15.78 -20.22
C SER A 254 -6.88 17.25 -20.58
N ASP A 255 -5.87 17.94 -20.08
CA ASP A 255 -5.43 19.25 -20.57
C ASP A 255 -5.05 19.11 -22.05
N SER A 256 -6.06 19.23 -22.89
CA SER A 256 -5.95 19.39 -24.32
C SER A 256 -6.08 20.89 -24.57
N GLU A 257 -5.02 21.65 -24.24
CA GLU A 257 -4.85 22.99 -24.79
C GLU A 257 -4.72 22.88 -26.32
N ASP A 258 -5.62 23.55 -27.03
CA ASP A 258 -5.65 23.61 -28.48
C ASP A 258 -4.39 24.35 -28.99
N PRO A 259 -3.53 23.74 -29.83
CA PRO A 259 -2.25 24.30 -30.25
C PRO A 259 -2.35 25.54 -31.15
N ILE A 260 -3.56 26.06 -31.40
CA ILE A 260 -3.80 27.28 -32.19
C ILE A 260 -3.98 28.54 -31.31
N ASP A 261 -4.32 28.39 -30.02
CA ASP A 261 -4.55 29.54 -29.12
C ASP A 261 -3.27 30.17 -28.56
N LEU A 262 -2.13 29.47 -28.63
CA LEU A 262 -0.82 29.96 -28.19
C LEU A 262 -0.19 31.02 -29.10
N ILE A 263 -0.75 31.28 -30.29
CA ILE A 263 -0.12 32.16 -31.29
C ILE A 263 -0.79 33.54 -31.36
N TYR A 264 -2.02 33.74 -30.82
CA TYR A 264 -2.75 35.00 -31.00
C TYR A 264 -3.62 35.49 -29.83
N SER A 265 -3.17 35.40 -28.57
CA SER A 265 -3.81 36.17 -27.47
C SER A 265 -2.99 37.41 -27.06
N SER A 266 -2.88 38.37 -27.97
CA SER A 266 -2.59 39.76 -27.58
C SER A 266 -3.87 40.40 -27.04
N LYS A 267 -4.21 40.16 -25.77
CA LYS A 267 -5.13 40.99 -24.96
C LYS A 267 -5.08 40.55 -23.50
N ASP A 268 -4.43 41.38 -22.69
CA ASP A 268 -4.63 41.55 -21.24
C ASP A 268 -4.74 40.27 -20.39
N PHE A 269 -3.71 39.42 -20.43
CA PHE A 269 -3.40 38.59 -19.26
C PHE A 269 -2.40 39.36 -18.38
N GLU A 270 -2.88 39.84 -17.23
CA GLU A 270 -1.98 40.06 -16.09
C GLU A 270 -1.24 38.74 -15.86
N ASN A 271 0.09 38.79 -15.83
CA ASN A 271 0.93 37.63 -15.64
C ASN A 271 0.74 37.15 -14.19
N THR A 272 -0.28 36.32 -13.95
CA THR A 272 -0.66 35.73 -12.66
C THR A 272 0.28 34.60 -12.23
N TRP A 273 1.27 34.27 -13.05
CA TRP A 273 2.28 33.29 -12.68
C TRP A 273 3.17 33.83 -11.56
N ASP A 274 2.99 33.29 -10.36
CA ASP A 274 3.68 33.67 -9.12
C ASP A 274 5.07 33.02 -8.97
N PHE A 275 5.60 32.45 -10.05
CA PHE A 275 6.82 31.64 -10.08
C PHE A 275 6.73 30.33 -9.28
N SER A 276 5.55 29.95 -8.78
CA SER A 276 5.34 28.57 -8.36
C SER A 276 5.41 27.68 -9.60
N VAL A 277 6.16 26.59 -9.45
CA VAL A 277 6.29 25.56 -10.47
C VAL A 277 5.49 24.37 -9.99
N ASP A 278 4.74 23.76 -10.90
CA ASP A 278 4.21 22.43 -10.66
C ASP A 278 5.40 21.51 -10.29
N ARG A 279 5.27 20.83 -9.15
CA ARG A 279 6.29 19.95 -8.62
C ARG A 279 6.10 18.51 -9.07
N PHE A 280 5.04 18.24 -9.86
CA PHE A 280 4.72 16.92 -10.41
C PHE A 280 4.62 15.80 -9.37
N GLU A 281 4.43 16.14 -8.09
CA GLU A 281 4.45 15.21 -6.95
C GLU A 281 3.37 14.12 -7.10
N SER A 282 2.25 14.42 -7.76
CA SER A 282 1.14 13.49 -8.04
C SER A 282 1.34 12.63 -9.31
N ILE A 283 2.15 13.09 -10.27
CA ILE A 283 2.43 12.36 -11.53
C ILE A 283 3.52 11.31 -11.29
N GLU A 284 4.51 11.65 -10.47
CA GLU A 284 5.64 10.76 -10.15
C GLU A 284 5.16 9.45 -9.47
N THR A 285 4.13 9.50 -8.62
CA THR A 285 3.62 8.29 -7.95
C THR A 285 3.00 7.26 -8.91
N GLN A 286 2.59 7.66 -10.12
CA GLN A 286 1.95 6.75 -11.11
C GLN A 286 2.94 5.83 -11.83
N GLY A 287 4.27 6.07 -11.74
CA GLY A 287 5.29 5.29 -12.47
C GLY A 287 5.78 4.02 -11.79
N ILE A 288 5.57 3.86 -10.47
CA ILE A 288 6.21 2.78 -9.70
C ILE A 288 5.36 1.51 -9.73
N THR A 289 5.90 0.43 -10.30
CA THR A 289 5.25 -0.88 -10.34
C THR A 289 5.95 -1.86 -9.40
N LYS A 290 5.37 -2.08 -8.22
CA LYS A 290 5.89 -2.98 -7.18
C LYS A 290 6.26 -4.38 -7.69
N ASN A 291 5.41 -4.99 -8.53
CA ASN A 291 5.64 -6.34 -9.05
C ASN A 291 6.89 -6.40 -9.93
N ASN A 292 7.22 -5.33 -10.66
CA ASN A 292 8.42 -5.25 -11.49
C ASN A 292 9.68 -5.30 -10.61
N ILE A 293 9.67 -4.59 -9.48
CA ILE A 293 10.79 -4.59 -8.53
C ILE A 293 10.98 -5.96 -7.87
N LEU A 294 9.88 -6.60 -7.45
CA LEU A 294 9.93 -7.96 -6.87
C LEU A 294 10.43 -8.98 -7.90
N ALA A 295 9.97 -8.89 -9.15
CA ALA A 295 10.45 -9.74 -10.24
C ALA A 295 11.94 -9.51 -10.51
N ALA A 296 12.45 -8.27 -10.45
CA ALA A 296 13.88 -7.98 -10.55
C ALA A 296 14.69 -8.61 -9.41
N GLY A 297 14.15 -8.59 -8.18
CA GLY A 297 14.76 -9.28 -7.05
C GLY A 297 14.77 -10.81 -7.21
N ALA A 298 13.72 -11.40 -7.78
CA ALA A 298 13.69 -12.81 -8.12
C ALA A 298 14.71 -13.14 -9.23
N LEU A 299 14.86 -12.27 -10.23
CA LEU A 299 15.86 -12.42 -11.28
C LEU A 299 17.29 -12.41 -10.71
N ASP A 300 17.58 -11.52 -9.76
CA ASP A 300 18.90 -11.48 -9.10
C ASP A 300 19.17 -12.76 -8.29
N TYR A 301 18.15 -13.26 -7.60
CA TYR A 301 18.22 -14.54 -6.88
C TYR A 301 18.52 -15.70 -7.85
N ILE A 302 17.81 -15.76 -8.99
CA ILE A 302 18.06 -16.78 -10.03
C ILE A 302 19.47 -16.66 -10.58
N TYR A 303 19.97 -15.44 -10.82
CA TYR A 303 21.36 -15.25 -11.25
C TYR A 303 22.36 -15.82 -10.23
N CYS A 304 22.20 -15.48 -8.95
CA CYS A 304 23.12 -15.90 -7.90
C CYS A 304 23.06 -17.43 -7.66
N VAL A 305 21.86 -18.00 -7.51
CA VAL A 305 21.71 -19.43 -7.20
C VAL A 305 21.79 -20.29 -8.45
N GLY A 306 21.17 -19.89 -9.54
CA GLY A 306 21.16 -20.62 -10.80
C GLY A 306 22.52 -20.62 -11.49
N GLU A 307 23.07 -19.44 -11.77
CA GLU A 307 24.30 -19.28 -12.57
C GLU A 307 25.57 -19.30 -11.71
N VAL A 308 25.65 -18.47 -10.68
CA VAL A 308 26.90 -18.32 -9.89
C VAL A 308 27.16 -19.53 -9.01
N MET A 309 26.12 -20.07 -8.35
CA MET A 309 26.22 -21.33 -7.61
C MET A 309 26.12 -22.56 -8.52
N ARG A 310 25.75 -22.37 -9.79
CA ARG A 310 25.70 -23.41 -10.84
C ARG A 310 24.68 -24.51 -10.59
N VAL A 311 23.55 -24.17 -9.96
CA VAL A 311 22.46 -25.13 -9.69
C VAL A 311 21.91 -25.75 -10.98
N PHE A 312 21.77 -24.96 -12.05
CA PHE A 312 21.31 -25.49 -13.34
C PHE A 312 22.27 -26.53 -13.92
N ASP A 313 23.57 -26.27 -13.85
CA ASP A 313 24.61 -27.20 -14.33
C ASP A 313 24.62 -28.49 -13.51
N VAL A 314 24.52 -28.37 -12.18
CA VAL A 314 24.51 -29.50 -11.26
C VAL A 314 23.31 -30.41 -11.52
N ALA A 315 22.12 -29.85 -11.72
CA ALA A 315 20.92 -30.63 -12.05
C ALA A 315 21.05 -31.34 -13.42
N ASN A 316 21.61 -30.65 -14.43
CA ASN A 316 21.89 -31.26 -15.73
C ASN A 316 22.92 -32.41 -15.62
N ALA A 317 23.96 -32.24 -14.80
CA ALA A 317 24.96 -33.28 -14.55
C ALA A 317 24.37 -34.51 -13.83
N LEU A 318 23.45 -34.30 -12.87
CA LEU A 318 22.72 -35.38 -12.21
C LEU A 318 21.90 -36.20 -13.21
N VAL A 319 21.17 -35.53 -14.12
CA VAL A 319 20.44 -36.21 -15.21
C VAL A 319 21.38 -37.02 -16.08
N LEU A 320 22.54 -36.47 -16.45
CA LEU A 320 23.52 -37.18 -17.28
C LEU A 320 24.08 -38.41 -16.55
N ARG A 321 24.43 -38.27 -15.26
CA ARG A 321 24.91 -39.40 -14.44
C ARG A 321 23.87 -40.49 -14.29
N TRP A 322 22.62 -40.13 -14.03
CA TRP A 322 21.52 -41.08 -13.96
C TRP A 322 21.30 -41.79 -15.30
N ALA A 323 21.24 -41.04 -16.41
CA ALA A 323 21.10 -41.62 -17.75
C ALA A 323 22.26 -42.53 -18.17
N SER A 324 23.47 -42.27 -17.65
CA SER A 324 24.66 -43.11 -17.88
C SER A 324 24.78 -44.32 -16.96
N GLY A 325 23.89 -44.45 -15.96
CA GLY A 325 23.95 -45.49 -14.93
C GLY A 325 25.04 -45.29 -13.86
N LEU A 326 25.68 -44.12 -13.81
CA LEU A 326 26.64 -43.76 -12.75
C LEU A 326 25.95 -43.40 -11.43
N LEU A 327 24.68 -43.02 -11.50
CA LEU A 327 23.82 -42.75 -10.35
C LEU A 327 22.66 -43.74 -10.38
N ASP A 328 22.66 -44.68 -9.44
CA ASP A 328 21.64 -45.72 -9.35
C ASP A 328 20.43 -45.22 -8.54
N ILE A 329 19.40 -44.77 -9.26
CA ILE A 329 18.09 -44.40 -8.70
C ILE A 329 17.07 -45.27 -9.43
N PRO A 330 16.59 -46.36 -8.80
CA PRO A 330 15.85 -47.41 -9.49
C PRO A 330 14.46 -46.96 -9.93
N ASP A 331 13.65 -46.43 -9.01
CA ASP A 331 12.27 -45.97 -9.25
C ASP A 331 11.84 -44.99 -8.13
N GLY A 332 10.85 -44.12 -8.41
CA GLY A 332 10.26 -43.21 -7.42
C GLY A 332 10.09 -41.78 -7.90
N ASP A 333 9.82 -40.87 -6.97
CA ASP A 333 9.59 -39.45 -7.26
C ASP A 333 10.86 -38.79 -7.82
N THR A 334 12.03 -39.13 -7.31
CA THR A 334 13.33 -38.62 -7.80
C THR A 334 13.61 -39.02 -9.25
N ALA A 335 13.39 -40.30 -9.60
CA ALA A 335 13.56 -40.79 -10.98
C ALA A 335 12.57 -40.10 -11.94
N SER A 336 11.33 -39.90 -11.50
CA SER A 336 10.29 -39.20 -12.26
C SER A 336 10.65 -37.72 -12.47
N ALA A 337 11.18 -37.05 -11.45
CA ALA A 337 11.62 -35.66 -11.53
C ALA A 337 12.82 -35.50 -12.48
N LEU A 338 13.84 -36.37 -12.37
CA LEU A 338 14.98 -36.40 -13.30
C LEU A 338 14.53 -36.62 -14.75
N TYR A 339 13.60 -37.55 -14.98
CA TYR A 339 13.05 -37.81 -16.31
C TYR A 339 12.27 -36.59 -16.86
N ARG A 340 11.43 -35.95 -16.03
CA ARG A 340 10.68 -34.75 -16.41
C ARG A 340 11.61 -33.59 -16.75
N PHE A 341 12.62 -33.34 -15.93
CA PHE A 341 13.63 -32.29 -16.12
C PHE A 341 14.45 -32.51 -17.40
N HIS A 342 14.76 -33.77 -17.71
CA HIS A 342 15.37 -34.14 -18.99
C HIS A 342 14.44 -33.88 -20.17
N LYS A 343 13.17 -34.32 -20.07
CA LYS A 343 12.21 -34.26 -21.17
C LYS A 343 11.84 -32.82 -21.55
N ARG A 344 11.71 -31.94 -20.55
CA ARG A 344 11.37 -30.51 -20.72
C ARG A 344 12.55 -29.62 -21.08
N ARG A 345 13.74 -30.17 -21.35
CA ARG A 345 14.95 -29.37 -21.66
C ARG A 345 14.79 -28.37 -22.81
N SER A 346 13.91 -28.64 -23.79
CA SER A 346 13.64 -27.75 -24.92
C SER A 346 12.63 -26.65 -24.61
N GLU A 347 11.89 -26.78 -23.51
CA GLU A 347 10.91 -25.80 -23.02
C GLU A 347 11.56 -24.81 -22.04
N ARG A 348 12.80 -25.09 -21.59
CA ARG A 348 13.56 -24.25 -20.65
C ARG A 348 14.34 -23.17 -21.38
N SER A 349 14.41 -21.97 -20.80
CA SER A 349 15.30 -20.91 -21.24
C SER A 349 16.75 -21.41 -21.31
N THR A 350 17.43 -21.13 -22.41
CA THR A 350 18.85 -21.43 -22.58
C THR A 350 19.71 -20.53 -21.68
N PRO A 351 20.94 -20.94 -21.32
CA PRO A 351 21.86 -20.08 -20.59
C PRO A 351 22.07 -18.71 -21.26
N GLU A 352 22.11 -18.68 -22.59
CA GLU A 352 22.24 -17.46 -23.38
C GLU A 352 21.00 -16.56 -23.25
N GLU A 353 19.79 -17.12 -23.30
CA GLU A 353 18.55 -16.38 -23.09
C GLU A 353 18.45 -15.78 -21.69
N ARG A 354 18.82 -16.55 -20.66
CA ARG A 354 18.87 -16.04 -19.28
C ARG A 354 19.94 -14.95 -19.12
N ALA A 355 21.11 -15.14 -19.74
CA ALA A 355 22.19 -14.15 -19.72
C ALA A 355 21.77 -12.81 -20.35
N MET A 356 21.00 -12.85 -21.44
CA MET A 356 20.41 -11.64 -22.03
C MET A 356 19.45 -10.95 -21.07
N LEU A 357 18.60 -11.71 -20.36
CA LEU A 357 17.65 -11.17 -19.39
C LEU A 357 18.36 -10.52 -18.18
N TYR A 358 19.37 -11.17 -17.61
CA TYR A 358 20.19 -10.59 -16.53
C TYR A 358 20.84 -9.29 -16.96
N LYS A 359 21.32 -9.22 -18.21
CA LYS A 359 21.96 -8.02 -18.75
C LYS A 359 20.95 -6.92 -19.00
N ARG A 360 19.80 -7.24 -19.58
CA ARG A 360 18.72 -6.29 -19.86
C ARG A 360 18.26 -5.57 -18.59
N VAL A 361 17.98 -6.31 -17.52
CA VAL A 361 17.35 -5.75 -16.31
C VAL A 361 18.36 -5.26 -15.27
N LEU A 362 19.39 -6.05 -15.00
CA LEU A 362 20.33 -5.81 -13.89
C LEU A 362 21.74 -5.45 -14.37
N ASN A 363 22.00 -5.51 -15.69
CA ASN A 363 23.33 -5.37 -16.30
C ASN A 363 24.39 -6.32 -15.70
N LYS A 364 23.95 -7.46 -15.14
CA LYS A 364 24.81 -8.50 -14.56
C LYS A 364 25.23 -9.54 -15.61
N GLY A 365 26.38 -10.17 -15.37
CA GLY A 365 26.93 -11.21 -16.22
C GLY A 365 27.61 -10.72 -17.50
N ASN A 366 28.13 -11.69 -18.25
CA ASN A 366 28.91 -11.50 -19.49
C ASN A 366 28.15 -11.95 -20.76
N GLY A 367 26.82 -12.07 -20.68
CA GLY A 367 25.99 -12.45 -21.82
C GLY A 367 26.04 -11.44 -22.95
N GLN A 368 26.06 -11.93 -24.19
CA GLN A 368 25.90 -11.08 -25.36
C GLN A 368 24.42 -10.71 -25.53
N VAL A 369 24.14 -9.43 -25.76
CA VAL A 369 22.78 -8.93 -25.98
C VAL A 369 22.51 -8.74 -27.47
N LEU A 370 21.24 -8.83 -27.87
CA LEU A 370 20.82 -8.51 -29.23
C LEU A 370 21.03 -7.02 -29.52
N SER A 371 21.35 -6.68 -30.76
CA SER A 371 21.69 -5.30 -31.20
C SER A 371 20.64 -4.22 -30.89
N ARG A 372 19.39 -4.59 -30.60
CA ARG A 372 18.28 -3.67 -30.28
C ARG A 372 17.74 -3.84 -28.86
N MET A 373 18.38 -4.65 -28.03
CA MET A 373 17.94 -4.88 -26.66
C MET A 373 18.44 -3.73 -25.78
N ALA A 374 17.52 -3.08 -25.07
CA ALA A 374 17.88 -2.06 -24.09
C ALA A 374 18.55 -2.72 -22.89
N VAL A 375 19.74 -2.23 -22.51
CA VAL A 375 20.51 -2.70 -21.35
C VAL A 375 20.43 -1.65 -20.25
N ASN A 376 20.09 -2.06 -19.04
CA ASN A 376 19.99 -1.18 -17.89
C ASN A 376 21.38 -0.81 -17.34
N HIS A 377 22.08 0.11 -18.01
CA HIS A 377 23.41 0.53 -17.60
C HIS A 377 23.44 1.19 -16.21
N ASP A 378 22.35 1.85 -15.82
CA ASP A 378 22.28 2.68 -14.61
C ASP A 378 22.10 1.87 -13.32
N PHE A 379 21.48 0.68 -13.40
CA PHE A 379 21.19 -0.16 -12.23
C PHE A 379 22.42 -0.39 -11.35
N THR A 380 23.57 -0.70 -11.95
CA THR A 380 24.78 -1.00 -11.17
C THR A 380 25.22 0.21 -10.36
N THR A 381 25.16 1.40 -10.94
CA THR A 381 25.52 2.65 -10.26
C THR A 381 24.53 2.98 -9.15
N LEU A 382 23.22 2.89 -9.43
CA LEU A 382 22.17 3.16 -8.43
C LEU A 382 22.24 2.17 -7.26
N TRP A 383 22.44 0.89 -7.54
CA TRP A 383 22.60 -0.14 -6.51
C TRP A 383 23.81 0.12 -5.62
N GLU A 384 24.96 0.49 -6.20
CA GLU A 384 26.16 0.83 -5.44
C GLU A 384 26.00 2.11 -4.62
N GLN A 385 25.26 3.10 -5.13
CA GLN A 385 24.92 4.31 -4.38
C GLN A 385 24.07 3.98 -3.16
N LEU A 386 23.02 3.15 -3.31
CA LEU A 386 22.16 2.73 -2.19
C LEU A 386 23.00 2.06 -1.11
N VAL A 387 23.77 1.04 -1.49
CA VAL A 387 24.64 0.30 -0.57
C VAL A 387 25.64 1.25 0.10
N SER A 388 26.25 2.17 -0.64
CA SER A 388 27.21 3.14 -0.09
C SER A 388 26.57 4.09 0.93
N GLU A 389 25.38 4.62 0.65
CA GLU A 389 24.68 5.53 1.57
C GLU A 389 24.18 4.81 2.82
N VAL A 390 23.71 3.56 2.70
CA VAL A 390 23.35 2.72 3.86
C VAL A 390 24.58 2.43 4.73
N MET A 391 25.71 2.04 4.15
CA MET A 391 26.95 1.80 4.92
C MET A 391 27.45 3.08 5.62
N LYS A 392 27.36 4.24 4.96
CA LYS A 392 27.67 5.54 5.59
C LYS A 392 26.71 5.84 6.75
N TYR A 393 25.44 5.48 6.62
CA TYR A 393 24.45 5.65 7.68
C TYR A 393 24.82 4.79 8.90
N ILE A 394 25.08 3.49 8.72
CA ILE A 394 25.52 2.57 9.79
C ILE A 394 26.77 3.11 10.49
N TYR A 395 27.77 3.55 9.73
CA TYR A 395 28.98 4.11 10.31
C TYR A 395 28.71 5.37 11.16
N LYS A 396 27.81 6.26 10.71
CA LYS A 396 27.44 7.48 11.45
C LYS A 396 26.67 7.13 12.72
N THR A 397 25.77 6.16 12.69
CA THR A 397 24.98 5.74 13.86
C THR A 397 25.84 5.06 14.91
N GLU A 398 26.74 4.15 14.53
CA GLU A 398 27.67 3.50 15.47
C GLU A 398 28.63 4.50 16.12
N ARG A 399 29.16 5.44 15.33
CA ARG A 399 30.06 6.49 15.83
C ARG A 399 29.35 7.42 16.82
N LYS A 400 28.06 7.71 16.60
CA LYS A 400 27.24 8.45 17.56
C LYS A 400 27.09 7.69 18.87
N ALA A 401 26.83 6.38 18.83
CA ALA A 401 26.74 5.54 20.02
C ALA A 401 28.04 5.55 20.84
N TYR A 402 29.19 5.66 20.17
CA TYR A 402 30.50 5.72 20.81
C TYR A 402 30.85 7.09 21.44
N TRP A 403 30.29 8.20 20.93
CA TRP A 403 30.72 9.56 21.29
C TRP A 403 29.62 10.39 21.99
N SER A 404 29.73 10.60 23.31
CA SER A 404 28.70 11.28 24.14
C SER A 404 28.42 12.73 23.76
N THR A 405 29.33 13.43 23.08
CA THR A 405 29.15 14.84 22.69
C THR A 405 28.17 15.04 21.51
N TRP A 406 27.77 13.96 20.82
CA TRP A 406 26.91 14.01 19.62
C TRP A 406 25.47 13.56 19.89
N GLN A 407 25.07 13.49 21.16
CA GLN A 407 23.76 12.99 21.60
C GLN A 407 22.57 13.69 20.90
N ASN A 408 22.69 14.98 20.53
CA ASN A 408 21.61 15.78 19.94
C ASN A 408 21.58 15.87 18.40
N SER A 409 22.48 15.22 17.65
CA SER A 409 22.41 15.23 16.18
C SER A 409 21.74 13.97 15.64
N GLY A 410 20.63 14.12 14.91
CA GLY A 410 20.01 13.02 14.14
C GLY A 410 20.84 12.68 12.91
N VAL A 411 20.91 11.40 12.52
CA VAL A 411 21.51 11.00 11.24
C VAL A 411 20.39 11.01 10.20
N SER A 412 20.56 11.81 9.14
CA SER A 412 19.55 11.89 8.08
C SER A 412 19.52 10.61 7.23
N ASN A 413 18.31 10.14 6.95
CA ASN A 413 17.95 9.02 6.07
C ASN A 413 17.50 9.48 4.66
N SER A 414 17.36 10.79 4.42
CA SER A 414 16.81 11.35 3.18
C SER A 414 17.52 10.89 1.90
N ARG A 415 18.85 10.74 1.94
CA ARG A 415 19.61 10.24 0.78
C ARG A 415 19.32 8.77 0.46
N ILE A 416 19.07 7.96 1.49
CA ILE A 416 18.71 6.55 1.30
C ILE A 416 17.34 6.51 0.60
N TYR A 417 16.41 7.35 1.04
CA TYR A 417 15.06 7.41 0.48
C TYR A 417 15.07 7.82 -0.99
N GLN A 418 15.78 8.90 -1.33
CA GLN A 418 15.92 9.37 -2.71
C GLN A 418 16.51 8.29 -3.65
N VAL A 419 17.64 7.67 -3.27
CA VAL A 419 18.27 6.63 -4.11
C VAL A 419 17.37 5.39 -4.22
N THR A 420 16.52 5.15 -3.23
CA THR A 420 15.53 4.06 -3.27
C THR A 420 14.44 4.33 -4.28
N GLU A 421 13.89 5.55 -4.30
CA GLU A 421 12.91 6.00 -5.30
C GLU A 421 13.50 5.91 -6.71
N ASP A 422 14.73 6.39 -6.91
CA ASP A 422 15.44 6.27 -8.19
C ASP A 422 15.56 4.81 -8.66
N LEU A 423 15.82 3.88 -7.73
CA LEU A 423 15.84 2.44 -8.01
C LEU A 423 14.43 1.88 -8.31
N GLN A 424 13.40 2.37 -7.63
CA GLN A 424 12.01 1.96 -7.89
C GLN A 424 11.59 2.34 -9.32
N TYR A 425 11.90 3.56 -9.78
CA TYR A 425 11.64 3.99 -11.16
C TYR A 425 12.44 3.17 -12.16
N ASN A 426 13.76 3.06 -11.97
CA ASN A 426 14.63 2.31 -12.87
C ASN A 426 14.16 0.85 -13.04
N LEU A 427 13.84 0.16 -11.94
CA LEU A 427 13.39 -1.23 -12.02
C LEU A 427 11.97 -1.35 -12.60
N SER A 428 11.10 -0.36 -12.37
CA SER A 428 9.77 -0.33 -12.97
C SER A 428 9.82 -0.20 -14.48
N ASP A 429 10.79 0.53 -15.04
CA ASP A 429 10.99 0.71 -16.48
C ASP A 429 11.61 -0.52 -17.17
N TYR A 430 12.66 -1.09 -16.57
CA TYR A 430 13.44 -2.14 -17.21
C TYR A 430 12.89 -3.55 -16.99
N MET A 431 12.17 -3.81 -15.89
CA MET A 431 11.48 -5.09 -15.66
C MET A 431 10.06 -5.06 -16.22
N THR A 432 9.96 -4.99 -17.55
CA THR A 432 8.68 -4.84 -18.26
C THR A 432 8.49 -5.86 -19.39
N GLY A 433 7.23 -6.06 -19.75
CA GLY A 433 6.83 -6.95 -20.85
C GLY A 433 7.16 -8.42 -20.57
N MET A 434 7.75 -9.10 -21.55
CA MET A 434 8.06 -10.53 -21.47
C MET A 434 9.03 -10.91 -20.33
N ALA A 435 9.82 -9.95 -19.82
CA ALA A 435 10.77 -10.21 -18.74
C ALA A 435 10.09 -10.80 -17.49
N HIS A 436 8.89 -10.32 -17.15
CA HIS A 436 8.15 -10.79 -15.98
C HIS A 436 7.75 -12.27 -16.08
N LEU A 437 7.27 -12.69 -17.26
CA LEU A 437 6.91 -14.09 -17.51
C LEU A 437 8.15 -14.98 -17.53
N GLN A 438 9.22 -14.52 -18.18
CA GLN A 438 10.46 -15.28 -18.29
C GLN A 438 11.12 -15.50 -16.91
N VAL A 439 11.12 -14.49 -16.02
CA VAL A 439 11.57 -14.66 -14.63
C VAL A 439 10.77 -15.72 -13.90
N THR A 440 9.45 -15.74 -14.10
CA THR A 440 8.56 -16.72 -13.45
C THR A 440 8.89 -18.15 -13.92
N GLU A 441 9.07 -18.32 -15.24
CA GLU A 441 9.49 -19.60 -15.83
C GLU A 441 10.86 -20.03 -15.33
N ASP A 442 11.84 -19.15 -15.33
CA ASP A 442 13.20 -19.42 -14.86
C ASP A 442 13.25 -19.75 -13.37
N TYR A 443 12.41 -19.10 -12.55
CA TYR A 443 12.29 -19.41 -11.13
C TYR A 443 11.71 -20.80 -10.91
N ASN A 444 10.66 -21.17 -11.66
CA ASN A 444 10.09 -22.52 -11.59
C ASN A 444 11.11 -23.59 -12.01
N HIS A 445 11.90 -23.31 -13.05
CA HIS A 445 13.00 -24.20 -13.46
C HIS A 445 14.08 -24.32 -12.38
N LEU A 446 14.40 -23.24 -11.68
CA LEU A 446 15.34 -23.25 -10.58
C LEU A 446 14.80 -24.09 -9.40
N GLN A 447 13.52 -23.94 -9.06
CA GLN A 447 12.89 -24.74 -8.00
C GLN A 447 12.89 -26.23 -8.35
N GLU A 448 12.54 -26.60 -9.59
CA GLU A 448 12.60 -28.01 -10.03
C GLU A 448 14.04 -28.57 -9.93
N ALA A 449 15.05 -27.77 -10.28
CA ALA A 449 16.45 -28.16 -10.11
C ALA A 449 16.83 -28.35 -8.64
N ILE A 450 16.43 -27.44 -7.76
CA ILE A 450 16.67 -27.53 -6.31
C ILE A 450 15.99 -28.76 -5.72
N GLU A 451 14.74 -29.03 -6.08
CA GLU A 451 13.98 -30.21 -5.63
C GLU A 451 14.69 -31.51 -5.98
N ILE A 452 15.18 -31.64 -7.21
CA ILE A 452 15.94 -32.81 -7.67
C ILE A 452 17.21 -32.99 -6.83
N ILE A 453 17.97 -31.92 -6.61
CA ILE A 453 19.23 -31.98 -5.86
C ILE A 453 18.97 -32.27 -4.37
N ASN A 454 17.86 -31.78 -3.82
CA ASN A 454 17.48 -31.95 -2.43
C ASN A 454 16.79 -33.30 -2.14
N SER A 455 16.50 -34.10 -3.16
CA SER A 455 15.91 -35.43 -2.99
C SER A 455 16.76 -36.33 -2.08
N GLU A 456 16.09 -37.21 -1.32
CA GLU A 456 16.78 -38.09 -0.36
C GLU A 456 17.78 -39.03 -1.05
N ASP A 457 17.43 -39.54 -2.24
CA ASP A 457 18.30 -40.42 -3.01
C ASP A 457 19.60 -39.70 -3.42
N VAL A 458 19.50 -38.45 -3.89
CA VAL A 458 20.66 -37.65 -4.28
C VAL A 458 21.47 -37.23 -3.05
N ARG A 459 20.82 -36.80 -1.97
CA ARG A 459 21.51 -36.41 -0.72
C ARG A 459 22.17 -37.59 -0.02
N SER A 460 21.60 -38.79 -0.09
CA SER A 460 22.22 -39.98 0.50
C SER A 460 23.49 -40.38 -0.26
N TYR A 461 23.47 -40.25 -1.60
CA TYR A 461 24.62 -40.55 -2.45
C TYR A 461 25.74 -39.50 -2.33
N TYR A 462 25.41 -38.20 -2.37
CA TYR A 462 26.38 -37.11 -2.42
C TYR A 462 26.59 -36.37 -1.09
N GLY A 463 25.65 -36.39 -0.16
CA GLY A 463 25.66 -35.55 1.06
C GLY A 463 26.74 -35.89 2.09
N GLY A 464 27.40 -37.05 2.00
CA GLY A 464 28.46 -37.42 2.95
C GLY A 464 27.97 -37.40 4.41
N SER A 465 28.79 -36.92 5.35
CA SER A 465 28.41 -36.86 6.79
C SER A 465 27.37 -35.77 7.12
N ARG A 466 27.15 -34.80 6.23
CA ARG A 466 26.22 -33.68 6.41
C ARG A 466 25.32 -33.61 5.19
N GLN A 467 24.18 -34.30 5.25
CA GLN A 467 23.18 -34.41 4.17
C GLN A 467 22.39 -33.11 3.94
N SER A 468 23.09 -32.01 3.66
CA SER A 468 22.49 -30.74 3.26
C SER A 468 22.51 -30.57 1.74
N LEU A 469 21.53 -29.81 1.22
CA LEU A 469 21.46 -29.39 -0.18
C LEU A 469 22.79 -28.75 -0.63
N TRP A 470 23.31 -27.81 0.16
CA TRP A 470 24.51 -27.04 -0.19
C TRP A 470 25.76 -27.90 -0.32
N ASN A 471 25.99 -28.83 0.61
CA ASN A 471 27.13 -29.75 0.52
C ASN A 471 27.01 -30.67 -0.70
N THR A 472 25.78 -31.04 -1.05
CA THR A 472 25.48 -31.86 -2.21
C THR A 472 25.85 -31.12 -3.50
N ILE A 473 25.46 -29.84 -3.61
CA ILE A 473 25.85 -28.96 -4.72
C ILE A 473 27.37 -28.83 -4.80
N GLU A 474 28.06 -28.51 -3.69
CA GLU A 474 29.51 -28.35 -3.67
C GLU A 474 30.25 -29.60 -4.14
N ARG A 475 29.80 -30.77 -3.68
CA ARG A 475 30.44 -32.03 -4.02
C ARG A 475 30.22 -32.39 -5.48
N ILE A 476 28.99 -32.30 -5.99
CA ILE A 476 28.71 -32.58 -7.40
C ILE A 476 29.48 -31.60 -8.28
N ALA A 477 29.47 -30.30 -7.95
CA ALA A 477 30.20 -29.29 -8.70
C ALA A 477 31.71 -29.54 -8.69
N LYS A 478 32.28 -29.97 -7.56
CA LYS A 478 33.70 -30.34 -7.46
C LYS A 478 34.05 -31.57 -8.29
N GLU A 479 33.19 -32.59 -8.29
CA GLU A 479 33.40 -33.82 -9.05
C GLU A 479 33.27 -33.60 -10.56
N GLU A 480 32.27 -32.82 -10.99
CA GLU A 480 31.96 -32.60 -12.42
C GLU A 480 32.79 -31.49 -13.05
N PHE A 481 33.05 -30.43 -12.30
CA PHE A 481 33.64 -29.20 -12.85
C PHE A 481 34.99 -28.82 -12.23
N GLY A 482 35.52 -29.66 -11.33
CA GLY A 482 36.83 -29.45 -10.70
C GLY A 482 36.89 -28.32 -9.66
N GLN A 483 35.80 -27.60 -9.42
CA GLN A 483 35.72 -26.50 -8.46
C GLN A 483 34.39 -26.53 -7.70
N ALA A 484 34.48 -26.41 -6.37
CA ALA A 484 33.31 -26.21 -5.53
C ALA A 484 33.01 -24.70 -5.42
N PRO A 485 31.77 -24.24 -5.68
CA PRO A 485 31.37 -22.87 -5.40
C PRO A 485 31.32 -22.65 -3.87
N ASN A 486 31.57 -21.42 -3.42
CA ASN A 486 31.36 -21.05 -2.02
C ASN A 486 29.86 -20.83 -1.77
N THR A 487 29.15 -21.92 -1.45
CA THR A 487 27.68 -21.90 -1.39
C THR A 487 27.13 -20.99 -0.30
N GLU A 488 27.79 -20.90 0.85
CA GLU A 488 27.33 -20.05 1.95
C GLU A 488 27.38 -18.56 1.58
N THR A 489 28.50 -18.11 1.01
CA THR A 489 28.63 -16.72 0.56
C THR A 489 27.63 -16.38 -0.55
N ILE A 490 27.44 -17.27 -1.53
CA ILE A 490 26.49 -17.03 -2.62
C ILE A 490 25.05 -17.04 -2.12
N LYS A 491 24.73 -17.89 -1.14
CA LYS A 491 23.42 -17.91 -0.49
C LYS A 491 23.13 -16.61 0.23
N THR A 492 24.07 -16.07 1.01
CA THR A 492 23.92 -14.76 1.65
C THR A 492 23.70 -13.66 0.61
N LEU A 493 24.49 -13.65 -0.48
CA LEU A 493 24.29 -12.71 -1.60
C LEU A 493 22.88 -12.79 -2.19
N ALA A 494 22.37 -14.00 -2.43
CA ALA A 494 21.06 -14.20 -3.02
C ALA A 494 19.91 -13.82 -2.06
N VAL A 495 19.98 -14.27 -0.81
CA VAL A 495 18.90 -14.07 0.18
C VAL A 495 18.85 -12.64 0.65
N ASP A 496 19.97 -12.08 1.10
CA ASP A 496 19.99 -10.70 1.61
C ASP A 496 19.90 -9.68 0.47
N GLY A 497 20.40 -10.02 -0.73
CA GLY A 497 20.13 -9.26 -1.95
C GLY A 497 18.63 -9.17 -2.24
N ASN A 498 17.93 -10.31 -2.20
CA ASN A 498 16.48 -10.34 -2.43
C ASN A 498 15.69 -9.56 -1.38
N LYS A 499 16.07 -9.62 -0.09
CA LYS A 499 15.46 -8.78 0.97
C LYS A 499 15.62 -7.29 0.71
N ILE A 500 16.76 -6.86 0.14
CA ILE A 500 16.95 -5.46 -0.26
C ILE A 500 15.96 -5.08 -1.37
N PHE A 501 15.76 -5.94 -2.37
CA PHE A 501 14.71 -5.73 -3.38
C PHE A 501 13.30 -5.71 -2.80
N GLU A 502 12.98 -6.59 -1.85
CA GLU A 502 11.70 -6.55 -1.12
C GLU A 502 11.51 -5.23 -0.38
N TRP A 503 12.57 -4.71 0.24
CA TRP A 503 12.53 -3.40 0.89
C TRP A 503 12.30 -2.28 -0.12
N ILE A 504 13.03 -2.26 -1.24
CA ILE A 504 12.84 -1.28 -2.34
C ILE A 504 11.39 -1.37 -2.86
N ALA A 505 10.84 -2.57 -3.04
CA ALA A 505 9.49 -2.76 -3.56
C ALA A 505 8.38 -2.28 -2.60
N ASN A 506 8.61 -2.36 -1.28
CA ASN A 506 7.67 -1.93 -0.26
C ASN A 506 7.97 -0.53 0.27
N PHE A 507 8.98 0.14 -0.27
CA PHE A 507 9.39 1.46 0.19
C PHE A 507 8.33 2.51 -0.14
N ASN A 508 7.96 3.28 0.87
CA ASN A 508 7.14 4.48 0.76
C ASN A 508 7.70 5.48 1.79
N ALA A 509 8.18 6.63 1.31
CA ALA A 509 8.85 7.65 2.12
C ALA A 509 8.03 8.13 3.32
N ASN A 510 6.70 8.11 3.22
CA ASN A 510 5.78 8.61 4.24
C ASN A 510 5.49 7.59 5.35
N SER A 511 5.76 6.30 5.13
CA SER A 511 5.29 5.21 6.00
C SER A 511 6.36 4.21 6.43
N VAL A 512 7.65 4.57 6.38
CA VAL A 512 8.74 3.65 6.77
C VAL A 512 8.76 3.41 8.28
N LYS A 513 8.48 2.18 8.72
CA LYS A 513 8.61 1.80 10.13
C LYS A 513 10.09 1.59 10.51
N SER A 514 10.47 2.01 11.72
CA SER A 514 11.86 1.86 12.21
C SER A 514 12.37 0.42 12.16
N SER A 515 11.51 -0.57 12.46
CA SER A 515 11.88 -1.99 12.40
C SER A 515 12.22 -2.47 11.00
N GLN A 516 11.48 -2.01 9.98
CA GLN A 516 11.74 -2.34 8.57
C GLN A 516 13.05 -1.71 8.10
N PHE A 517 13.33 -0.49 8.57
CA PHE A 517 14.58 0.19 8.25
C PHE A 517 15.80 -0.52 8.87
N GLU A 518 15.74 -0.97 10.13
CA GLU A 518 16.82 -1.76 10.75
C GLU A 518 17.06 -3.10 10.03
N GLN A 519 16.01 -3.73 9.50
CA GLN A 519 16.13 -4.94 8.67
C GLN A 519 16.87 -4.67 7.36
N LEU A 520 16.64 -3.52 6.72
CA LEU A 520 17.43 -3.08 5.56
C LEU A 520 18.91 -2.97 5.93
N LEU A 521 19.23 -2.25 7.02
CA LEU A 521 20.62 -2.03 7.43
C LEU A 521 21.36 -3.36 7.61
N THR A 522 20.72 -4.30 8.32
CA THR A 522 21.26 -5.65 8.55
C THR A 522 21.46 -6.42 7.25
N SER A 523 20.49 -6.35 6.33
CA SER A 523 20.55 -7.07 5.05
C SER A 523 21.64 -6.52 4.13
N VAL A 524 21.79 -5.19 4.08
CA VAL A 524 22.85 -4.53 3.30
C VAL A 524 24.23 -4.87 3.86
N GLU A 525 24.41 -4.85 5.17
CA GLU A 525 25.69 -5.21 5.80
C GLU A 525 26.08 -6.65 5.48
N ALA A 526 25.15 -7.60 5.67
CA ALA A 526 25.37 -9.01 5.35
C ALA A 526 25.71 -9.22 3.86
N TRP A 527 24.98 -8.53 2.97
CA TRP A 527 25.22 -8.59 1.52
C TRP A 527 26.59 -8.02 1.14
N VAL A 528 27.02 -6.90 1.73
CA VAL A 528 28.34 -6.30 1.48
C VAL A 528 29.46 -7.25 1.91
N LEU A 529 29.39 -7.82 3.11
CA LEU A 529 30.38 -8.76 3.61
C LEU A 529 30.48 -10.01 2.72
N ALA A 530 29.34 -10.51 2.23
CA ALA A 530 29.31 -11.63 1.30
C ALA A 530 29.91 -11.25 -0.06
N ARG A 531 29.61 -10.06 -0.58
CA ARG A 531 30.20 -9.55 -1.84
C ARG A 531 31.71 -9.41 -1.77
N GLU A 532 32.24 -8.92 -0.66
CA GLU A 532 33.68 -8.80 -0.43
C GLU A 532 34.36 -10.17 -0.41
N THR A 533 33.77 -11.11 0.31
CA THR A 533 34.26 -12.50 0.38
C THR A 533 34.26 -13.14 -1.01
N PHE A 534 33.23 -12.88 -1.82
CA PHE A 534 33.11 -13.40 -3.17
C PHE A 534 34.13 -12.79 -4.14
N ASN A 535 34.34 -11.47 -4.09
CA ASN A 535 35.25 -10.76 -5.01
C ASN A 535 36.74 -10.85 -4.61
N GLY A 536 37.06 -11.36 -3.43
CA GLY A 536 38.44 -11.51 -2.94
C GLY A 536 39.17 -10.17 -2.71
N LYS A 537 38.44 -9.05 -2.66
CA LYS A 537 38.95 -7.70 -2.39
C LYS A 537 38.09 -7.05 -1.31
N PRO A 538 38.65 -6.63 -0.16
CA PRO A 538 37.89 -5.88 0.83
C PRO A 538 37.43 -4.55 0.20
N TYR A 539 36.23 -4.10 0.54
CA TYR A 539 35.78 -2.76 0.13
C TYR A 539 36.78 -1.74 0.69
N LYS A 540 37.23 -0.79 -0.13
CA LYS A 540 38.23 0.24 0.25
C LYS A 540 37.75 1.19 1.36
N GLN A 541 36.61 0.93 1.97
CA GLN A 541 36.15 1.56 3.21
C GLN A 541 35.84 0.49 4.26
N SER A 542 36.81 -0.37 4.57
CA SER A 542 36.83 -0.97 5.91
C SER A 542 36.70 0.19 6.91
N PRO A 543 35.88 0.08 7.96
CA PRO A 543 35.78 1.13 8.97
C PRO A 543 37.19 1.43 9.46
N ARG A 544 37.69 2.62 9.12
CA ARG A 544 38.96 3.11 9.68
C ARG A 544 38.81 2.97 11.19
N SER A 545 39.76 2.28 11.83
CA SER A 545 39.74 2.06 13.28
C SER A 545 39.34 3.36 13.98
N LEU A 546 38.35 3.27 14.87
CA LEU A 546 37.81 4.43 15.56
C LEU A 546 39.00 5.26 16.11
N PRO A 547 39.11 6.55 15.77
CA PRO A 547 40.20 7.37 16.26
C PRO A 547 40.19 7.33 17.79
N SER A 548 41.34 7.06 18.40
CA SER A 548 41.50 6.90 19.84
C SER A 548 41.21 8.16 20.66
N LYS A 549 40.84 9.27 20.01
CA LYS A 549 40.54 10.55 20.64
C LYS A 549 39.35 11.27 19.99
N PRO A 550 38.60 12.06 20.78
CA PRO A 550 37.59 13.00 20.28
C PRO A 550 38.17 13.89 19.19
N PRO A 551 37.39 14.32 18.17
CA PRO A 551 37.72 15.57 17.49
C PRO A 551 37.68 16.71 18.51
N THR A 552 38.83 17.36 18.73
CA THR A 552 39.09 18.36 19.77
C THR A 552 38.45 19.74 19.51
N ASN A 553 37.43 19.83 18.65
CA ASN A 553 36.79 21.09 18.30
C ASN A 553 35.42 21.20 18.97
N GLY A 554 35.42 21.71 20.20
CA GLY A 554 34.20 22.23 20.83
C GLY A 554 33.67 23.47 20.08
N PRO A 555 32.39 23.84 20.26
CA PRO A 555 31.76 24.88 19.46
C PRO A 555 32.33 26.25 19.85
N ARG A 556 33.06 26.89 18.94
CA ARG A 556 33.24 28.35 19.00
C ARG A 556 31.92 28.98 18.56
N MET A 557 31.17 29.52 19.52
CA MET A 557 30.11 30.48 19.24
C MET A 557 30.69 31.63 18.41
N GLY A 558 30.31 31.67 17.14
CA GLY A 558 30.68 32.69 16.18
C GLY A 558 29.53 32.84 15.19
N ASN A 559 28.95 34.04 15.19
CA ASN A 559 27.72 34.43 14.51
C ASN A 559 27.78 34.21 12.99
N GLY A 560 26.72 33.63 12.42
CA GLY A 560 26.31 33.77 11.01
C GLY A 560 27.24 33.24 9.92
N GLY A 561 26.95 32.04 9.41
CA GLY A 561 27.51 31.52 8.16
C GLY A 561 27.48 30.00 8.11
N ALA A 562 26.70 29.44 7.19
CA ALA A 562 26.68 28.00 6.92
C ALA A 562 28.09 27.51 6.54
N ASN A 563 28.75 26.81 7.47
CA ASN A 563 30.02 26.15 7.19
C ASN A 563 29.75 24.84 6.45
N PHE A 564 29.92 24.89 5.12
CA PHE A 564 30.25 23.73 4.31
C PHE A 564 31.43 22.99 4.96
N ILE A 565 31.29 21.68 5.12
CA ILE A 565 32.41 20.83 5.52
C ILE A 565 33.41 20.85 4.36
N ALA A 566 34.50 21.58 4.53
CA ALA A 566 35.65 21.54 3.64
C ALA A 566 36.29 20.14 3.71
N TYR A 567 36.45 19.50 2.56
CA TYR A 567 37.25 18.30 2.43
C TYR A 567 38.73 18.70 2.50
N ASP A 568 39.42 18.24 3.54
CA ASP A 568 40.88 18.28 3.62
C ASP A 568 41.42 17.15 2.72
N ILE A 569 41.60 17.48 1.43
CA ILE A 569 42.37 16.64 0.50
C ILE A 569 43.83 16.86 0.88
N LYS A 570 44.45 15.86 1.52
CA LYS A 570 45.91 15.80 1.54
C LYS A 570 46.39 15.37 0.16
N GLU A 571 46.86 16.35 -0.61
CA GLU A 571 47.82 16.13 -1.68
C GLU A 571 49.07 15.47 -1.10
N GLY A 572 49.51 14.37 -1.72
CA GLY A 572 50.75 13.68 -1.38
C GLY A 572 50.53 12.29 -0.79
N ASP A 573 50.31 11.33 -1.69
CA ASP A 573 50.90 9.98 -1.68
C ASP A 573 50.20 9.18 -2.81
N VAL A 574 50.57 9.53 -4.05
CA VAL A 574 50.35 8.69 -5.23
C VAL A 574 51.66 7.94 -5.42
N ASP A 575 51.69 6.68 -4.99
CA ASP A 575 52.67 5.72 -5.51
C ASP A 575 52.17 5.33 -6.91
N ASP A 576 52.92 5.79 -7.92
CA ASP A 576 52.62 5.71 -9.36
C ASP A 576 52.96 4.34 -9.99
N ASP A 577 53.17 3.30 -9.18
CA ASP A 577 53.52 1.97 -9.66
C ASP A 577 52.42 0.97 -9.24
N ASP A 578 51.77 0.33 -10.23
CA ASP A 578 50.93 -0.89 -10.15
C ASP A 578 49.51 -0.81 -10.76
N PHE A 579 49.33 -0.12 -11.89
CA PHE A 579 48.20 -0.39 -12.80
C PHE A 579 48.70 -0.77 -14.21
N GLU A 580 49.34 -1.94 -14.32
CA GLU A 580 49.51 -2.63 -15.61
C GLU A 580 48.21 -3.35 -16.01
N PHE A 581 47.38 -2.67 -16.81
CA PHE A 581 46.34 -3.33 -17.59
C PHE A 581 46.98 -3.98 -18.83
N HIS A 582 47.29 -5.27 -18.75
CA HIS A 582 47.59 -6.08 -19.94
C HIS A 582 46.31 -6.36 -20.74
N ASN A 583 46.00 -5.47 -21.69
CA ASN A 583 45.16 -5.77 -22.84
C ASN A 583 46.00 -6.52 -23.89
N LEU A 584 45.74 -7.83 -24.03
CA LEU A 584 46.22 -8.63 -25.16
C LEU A 584 45.14 -8.70 -26.24
N ALA A 585 45.25 -7.82 -27.24
CA ALA A 585 44.83 -8.12 -28.60
C ALA A 585 45.56 -7.19 -29.57
N SER A 586 46.77 -7.60 -29.97
CA SER A 586 47.47 -7.01 -31.11
C SER A 586 46.96 -7.60 -32.41
N SER A 587 46.44 -6.77 -33.30
CA SER A 587 46.75 -6.69 -34.74
C SER A 587 45.82 -5.63 -35.31
N GLY A 588 46.23 -4.64 -36.10
CA GLY A 588 47.48 -4.43 -36.79
C GLY A 588 47.15 -3.64 -38.06
N VAL A 589 47.34 -2.32 -37.98
CA VAL A 589 47.78 -1.40 -39.05
C VAL A 589 46.92 -1.27 -40.31
N GLY A 590 46.45 -0.05 -40.55
CA GLY A 590 46.03 0.43 -41.87
C GLY A 590 45.43 1.83 -41.79
N SER A 591 46.29 2.84 -41.74
CA SER A 591 45.92 4.26 -41.82
C SER A 591 45.29 4.61 -43.17
N ASN A 592 44.24 5.44 -43.17
CA ASN A 592 44.22 6.75 -43.85
C ASN A 592 42.79 7.28 -44.04
N ASP A 593 42.67 8.57 -43.70
CA ASP A 593 41.95 9.63 -44.41
C ASP A 593 40.40 9.73 -44.41
N ASP A 594 39.97 10.99 -44.30
CA ASP A 594 38.67 11.62 -44.62
C ASP A 594 37.54 11.40 -43.60
N PHE A 595 37.17 12.33 -42.71
CA PHE A 595 36.71 13.73 -42.92
C PHE A 595 35.74 13.87 -44.11
N ASP A 596 34.49 14.25 -43.78
CA ASP A 596 33.35 14.66 -44.61
C ASP A 596 32.31 13.62 -45.08
N ARG A 597 31.07 13.91 -44.65
CA ARG A 597 29.74 13.51 -45.17
C ARG A 597 29.20 12.12 -44.78
N TRP A 598 28.18 12.08 -43.93
CA TRP A 598 26.74 12.11 -44.26
C TRP A 598 25.91 12.30 -42.98
#